data_AF-A0A517YUN0-F1
#
_entry.id   AF-A0A517YUN0-F1
#
_cell.length_a   1.000
_cell.length_b   1.000
_cell.length_c   1.000
_cell.angle_alpha   90.00
_cell.angle_beta   90.00
_cell.angle_gamma   90.00
#
_symmetry.space_group_name_H-M   'P 1'
#
loop_
_entity.id
_entity.type
_entity.pdbx_description
1 polymer ?
#
loop_
_entity_poly.entity_id
_entity_poly.type
_entity_poly.pdbx_seq_one_letter_code
_entity_poly.pdbx_strand_id
1 'polypeptide(L)'
;MQRSDRHEPNKGGAARVHRSMGLSLAETLFTAVVLAIVLGILVFISQNVRKRGEIEETEYRLSALNSALKVFYEKPNAMLPADTSNVLIQLLDEPSSAKLLKDIPINVVSEGDTGRQRVEILDGFDNPIRYITPEQRGNEIGDFVSAGADRMFGDSTNQTQHGSKQSVDNMFGSETETKME
;
A
#
# COMPACT_ATOMS: atom_id res chain seq x y z
N MET A 1 88.11 30.98 36.44
CA MET A 1 88.25 29.64 35.81
C MET A 1 87.07 28.82 36.32
N GLN A 2 86.13 28.25 35.57
CA GLN A 2 86.13 27.66 34.23
C GLN A 2 84.69 27.74 33.66
N ARG A 3 84.57 27.74 32.32
CA ARG A 3 83.34 27.60 31.53
C ARG A 3 82.62 26.28 31.83
N SER A 4 81.29 26.27 31.70
CA SER A 4 80.64 25.37 30.74
C SER A 4 79.21 25.81 30.48
N ASP A 5 78.97 26.27 29.25
CA ASP A 5 77.68 26.25 28.59
C ASP A 5 77.06 24.85 28.69
N ARG A 6 75.74 24.76 28.81
CA ARG A 6 75.00 23.70 28.14
C ARG A 6 73.58 24.13 27.80
N HIS A 7 73.42 24.32 26.50
CA HIS A 7 72.19 24.36 25.74
C HIS A 7 71.26 23.16 26.01
N GLU A 8 69.97 23.44 25.80
CA GLU A 8 68.76 22.62 25.89
C GLU A 8 68.82 21.27 25.14
N PRO A 9 67.80 20.40 25.35
CA PRO A 9 66.73 20.44 24.34
C PRO A 9 65.31 20.31 24.90
N ASN A 10 64.48 21.22 24.42
CA ASN A 10 63.11 21.03 23.93
C ASN A 10 62.66 19.55 23.89
N LYS A 11 61.91 19.11 24.91
CA LYS A 11 61.21 17.81 24.86
C LYS A 11 60.00 17.98 23.96
N GLY A 12 60.23 17.56 22.72
CA GLY A 12 59.30 17.62 21.62
C GLY A 12 57.90 17.20 22.00
N GLY A 13 56.94 17.91 21.40
CA GLY A 13 55.56 17.49 21.33
C GLY A 13 55.51 16.02 20.94
N ALA A 14 54.88 15.23 21.79
CA ALA A 14 54.42 13.91 21.43
C ALA A 14 53.38 14.10 20.32
N ALA A 15 53.86 14.17 19.08
CA ALA A 15 53.06 13.86 17.92
C ALA A 15 52.56 12.44 18.17
N ARG A 16 51.34 12.34 18.72
CA ARG A 16 50.56 11.11 18.67
C ARG A 16 50.37 10.86 17.20
N VAL A 17 51.29 10.07 16.64
CA VAL A 17 51.10 9.41 15.37
C VAL A 17 49.89 8.52 15.60
N HIS A 18 48.70 9.04 15.29
CA HIS A 18 47.54 8.23 15.01
C HIS A 18 47.98 7.35 13.84
N ARG A 19 48.53 6.16 14.16
CA ARG A 19 48.63 5.09 13.18
C ARG A 19 47.20 4.79 12.81
N SER A 20 46.73 5.38 11.73
CA SER A 20 45.58 4.88 11.00
C SER A 20 45.96 3.45 10.61
N MET A 21 45.51 2.48 11.41
CA MET A 21 45.49 1.08 10.99
C MET A 21 44.56 1.06 9.77
N GLY A 22 45.15 1.16 8.59
CA GLY A 22 44.41 1.01 7.35
C GLY A 22 43.84 -0.40 7.35
N LEU A 23 42.52 -0.52 7.14
CA LEU A 23 41.88 -1.80 6.92
C LEU A 23 42.63 -2.54 5.80
N SER A 24 42.91 -3.82 6.02
CA SER A 24 43.41 -4.67 4.95
C SER A 24 42.40 -4.67 3.80
N LEU A 25 42.88 -4.81 2.55
CA LEU A 25 42.00 -4.92 1.38
C LEU A 25 40.96 -6.03 1.58
N ALA A 26 41.38 -7.15 2.18
CA ALA A 26 40.50 -8.28 2.48
C ALA A 26 39.41 -7.94 3.50
N GLU A 27 39.73 -7.17 4.54
CA GLU A 27 38.75 -6.72 5.55
C GLU A 27 37.77 -5.71 4.95
N THR A 28 38.26 -4.82 4.09
CA THR A 28 37.40 -3.86 3.37
C THR A 28 36.43 -4.58 2.43
N LEU A 29 36.91 -5.59 1.70
CA LEU A 29 36.05 -6.42 0.84
C LEU A 29 35.02 -7.21 1.67
N PHE A 30 35.45 -7.80 2.79
CA PHE A 30 34.56 -8.55 3.66
C PHE A 30 33.46 -7.66 4.26
N THR A 31 33.83 -6.48 4.77
CA THR A 31 32.85 -5.51 5.30
C THR A 31 31.88 -5.03 4.24
N ALA A 32 32.34 -4.79 2.99
CA ALA A 32 31.48 -4.43 1.88
C ALA A 32 30.46 -5.54 1.55
N VAL A 33 30.89 -6.80 1.56
CA VAL A 33 29.99 -7.95 1.32
C VAL A 33 28.94 -8.07 2.44
N VAL A 34 29.36 -7.97 3.71
CA VAL A 34 28.42 -8.01 4.84
C VAL A 34 27.42 -6.86 4.75
N LEU A 35 27.87 -5.66 4.41
CA LEU A 35 27.02 -4.49 4.26
C LEU A 35 26.01 -4.66 3.11
N ALA A 36 26.44 -5.24 1.97
CA ALA A 36 25.55 -5.56 0.87
C ALA A 36 24.46 -6.56 1.26
N ILE A 37 24.82 -7.60 2.05
CA ILE A 37 23.85 -8.59 2.54
C ILE A 37 22.83 -7.92 3.47
N VAL A 38 23.28 -7.09 4.42
CA VAL A 38 22.39 -6.38 5.36
C VAL A 38 21.44 -5.45 4.60
N LEU A 39 21.94 -4.69 3.62
CA LEU A 39 21.09 -3.84 2.79
C LEU A 39 20.07 -4.66 2.00
N GLY A 40 20.47 -5.80 1.44
CA GLY A 40 19.55 -6.72 0.74
C GLY A 40 18.41 -7.19 1.64
N ILE A 41 18.72 -7.60 2.88
CA ILE A 41 17.70 -8.01 3.86
C ILE A 41 16.77 -6.84 4.21
N LEU A 42 17.30 -5.64 4.42
CA LEU A 42 16.49 -4.45 4.75
C LEU A 42 15.53 -4.10 3.62
N VAL A 43 15.99 -4.12 2.36
CA VAL A 43 15.13 -3.89 1.18
C VAL A 43 14.04 -4.95 1.10
N PHE A 44 14.38 -6.22 1.32
CA PHE A 44 13.40 -7.31 1.29
C PHE A 44 12.32 -7.15 2.37
N ILE A 45 12.70 -6.81 3.60
CA ILE A 45 11.74 -6.57 4.69
C ILE A 45 10.87 -5.36 4.35
N SER A 46 11.46 -4.27 3.87
CA SER A 46 10.74 -3.05 3.50
C SER A 46 9.67 -3.31 2.43
N GLN A 47 10.00 -4.11 1.41
CA GLN A 47 9.04 -4.47 0.36
C GLN A 47 7.89 -5.32 0.91
N ASN A 48 8.17 -6.27 1.81
CA ASN A 48 7.12 -7.10 2.42
C ASN A 48 6.19 -6.30 3.34
N VAL A 49 6.74 -5.40 4.16
CA VAL A 49 5.94 -4.53 5.03
C VAL A 49 5.05 -3.61 4.21
N ARG A 50 5.62 -3.00 3.14
CA ARG A 50 4.85 -2.16 2.22
C ARG A 50 3.68 -2.94 1.62
N LYS A 51 3.93 -4.12 1.05
CA LYS A 51 2.88 -4.95 0.44
C LYS A 51 1.76 -5.29 1.42
N ARG A 52 2.08 -5.56 2.69
CA ARG A 52 1.05 -5.80 3.72
C ARG A 52 0.23 -4.56 4.02
N GLY A 53 0.87 -3.39 4.13
CA GLY A 53 0.16 -2.12 4.29
C GLY A 53 -0.78 -1.83 3.13
N GLU A 54 -0.35 -2.08 1.89
CA GLU A 54 -1.17 -1.89 0.69
C GLU A 54 -2.40 -2.85 0.69
N ILE A 55 -2.24 -4.07 1.19
CA ILE A 55 -3.35 -5.03 1.37
C ILE A 55 -4.33 -4.55 2.45
N GLU A 56 -3.83 -4.23 3.64
CA GLU A 56 -4.66 -3.78 4.77
C GLU A 56 -5.45 -2.50 4.41
N GLU A 57 -4.81 -1.57 3.69
CA GLU A 57 -5.47 -0.37 3.20
C GLU A 57 -6.55 -0.68 2.16
N THR A 58 -6.31 -1.63 1.26
CA THR A 58 -7.30 -2.09 0.29
C THR A 58 -8.52 -2.69 0.98
N GLU A 59 -8.30 -3.61 1.93
CA GLU A 59 -9.36 -4.23 2.72
C GLU A 59 -10.19 -3.21 3.49
N TYR A 60 -9.51 -2.26 4.15
CA TYR A 60 -10.17 -1.17 4.88
C TYR A 60 -11.08 -0.34 3.97
N ARG A 61 -10.57 0.09 2.81
CA ARG A 61 -11.34 0.91 1.85
C ARG A 61 -12.54 0.14 1.30
N LEU A 62 -12.37 -1.13 0.92
CA LEU A 62 -13.46 -1.98 0.43
C LEU A 62 -14.53 -2.23 1.50
N SER A 63 -14.11 -2.49 2.74
CA SER A 63 -15.02 -2.70 3.87
C SER A 63 -15.88 -1.48 4.16
N ALA A 64 -15.27 -0.28 4.15
CA ALA A 64 -16.00 0.97 4.35
C ALA A 64 -16.95 1.29 3.19
N LEU A 65 -16.52 1.04 1.95
CA LEU A 65 -17.36 1.18 0.76
C LEU A 65 -18.56 0.23 0.77
N ASN A 66 -18.35 -1.03 1.10
CA ASN A 66 -19.42 -2.03 1.19
C ASN A 66 -20.38 -1.75 2.35
N SER A 67 -19.88 -1.24 3.46
CA SER A 67 -20.73 -0.75 4.55
C SER A 67 -21.58 0.45 4.10
N ALA A 68 -21.00 1.38 3.35
CA ALA A 68 -21.72 2.52 2.79
C ALA A 68 -22.80 2.10 1.79
N LEU A 69 -22.53 1.08 0.95
CA LEU A 69 -23.54 0.49 0.06
C LEU A 69 -24.70 -0.12 0.85
N LYS A 70 -24.41 -0.94 1.86
CA LYS A 70 -25.45 -1.58 2.68
C LYS A 70 -26.39 -0.54 3.29
N VAL A 71 -25.82 0.49 3.93
CA VAL A 71 -26.58 1.60 4.52
C VAL A 71 -27.40 2.36 3.46
N PHE A 72 -26.86 2.54 2.25
CA PHE A 72 -27.60 3.18 1.17
C PHE A 72 -28.81 2.35 0.73
N TYR A 73 -28.63 1.03 0.58
CA TYR A 73 -29.68 0.10 0.16
C TYR A 73 -30.74 -0.20 1.21
N GLU A 74 -30.52 0.12 2.48
CA GLU A 74 -31.56 0.07 3.52
C GLU A 74 -32.72 1.05 3.24
N LYS A 75 -32.54 2.03 2.34
CA LYS A 75 -33.59 2.97 1.97
C LYS A 75 -34.56 2.39 0.95
N PRO A 76 -35.87 2.68 1.08
CA PRO A 76 -36.86 2.25 0.09
C PRO A 76 -36.56 2.88 -1.27
N ASN A 77 -36.58 2.05 -2.33
CA ASN A 77 -36.27 2.43 -3.72
C ASN A 77 -34.82 2.92 -3.96
N ALA A 78 -33.87 2.48 -3.13
CA ALA A 78 -32.45 2.73 -3.40
C ALA A 78 -32.04 2.06 -4.72
N MET A 79 -31.60 2.87 -5.68
CA MET A 79 -31.07 2.39 -6.95
C MET A 79 -29.82 3.18 -7.29
N LEU A 80 -28.72 2.46 -7.47
CA LEU A 80 -27.44 3.03 -7.84
C LEU A 80 -27.20 2.93 -9.35
N PRO A 81 -26.52 3.91 -9.96
CA PRO A 81 -26.11 3.83 -11.36
C PRO A 81 -25.06 2.72 -11.57
N ALA A 82 -24.87 2.29 -12.82
CA ALA A 82 -23.84 1.30 -13.15
C ALA A 82 -22.42 1.90 -13.13
N ASP A 83 -22.30 3.23 -13.33
CA ASP A 83 -21.01 3.91 -13.36
C ASP A 83 -20.45 4.14 -11.95
N THR A 84 -19.21 3.70 -11.72
CA THR A 84 -18.56 3.79 -10.40
C THR A 84 -18.46 5.21 -9.87
N SER A 85 -18.12 6.19 -10.72
CA SER A 85 -17.98 7.58 -10.27
C SER A 85 -19.32 8.14 -9.79
N ASN A 86 -20.39 7.86 -10.53
CA ASN A 86 -21.73 8.28 -10.14
C ASN A 86 -22.23 7.58 -8.88
N VAL A 87 -21.86 6.31 -8.66
CA VAL A 87 -22.15 5.62 -7.40
C VAL A 87 -21.45 6.30 -6.23
N LEU A 88 -20.16 6.59 -6.37
CA LEU A 88 -19.41 7.26 -5.31
C LEU A 88 -20.02 8.64 -4.98
N ILE A 89 -20.41 9.41 -5.99
CA ILE A 89 -21.11 10.69 -5.79
C ILE A 89 -22.40 10.48 -4.98
N GLN A 90 -23.25 9.51 -5.35
CA GLN A 90 -24.49 9.25 -4.62
C GLN A 90 -24.27 8.77 -3.17
N LEU A 91 -23.23 7.98 -2.93
CA LEU A 91 -22.87 7.56 -1.58
C LEU A 91 -22.33 8.70 -0.72
N LEU A 92 -21.65 9.69 -1.34
CA LEU A 92 -21.14 10.87 -0.67
C LEU A 92 -22.21 11.93 -0.45
N ASP A 93 -23.22 12.00 -1.32
CA ASP A 93 -24.38 12.88 -1.15
C ASP A 93 -25.33 12.39 -0.03
N GLU A 94 -25.28 11.10 0.30
CA GLU A 94 -26.08 10.50 1.36
C GLU A 94 -25.35 10.61 2.73
N PRO A 95 -25.91 11.29 3.75
CA PRO A 95 -25.19 11.58 4.99
C PRO A 95 -24.72 10.36 5.80
N SER A 96 -25.46 9.25 5.76
CA SER A 96 -25.20 8.05 6.56
C SER A 96 -24.05 7.23 5.98
N SER A 97 -24.02 7.07 4.66
CA SER A 97 -22.99 6.48 3.82
C SER A 97 -21.75 7.36 3.80
N ALA A 98 -21.90 8.68 3.60
CA ALA A 98 -20.78 9.63 3.61
C ALA A 98 -19.99 9.61 4.93
N LYS A 99 -20.68 9.42 6.06
CA LYS A 99 -20.04 9.27 7.38
C LYS A 99 -19.09 8.07 7.44
N LEU A 100 -19.39 6.99 6.73
CA LEU A 100 -18.56 5.79 6.65
C LEU A 100 -17.35 5.98 5.73
N LEU A 101 -17.45 6.89 4.76
CA LEU A 101 -16.39 7.18 3.77
C LEU A 101 -15.50 8.36 4.17
N LYS A 102 -15.74 9.01 5.31
CA LYS A 102 -15.09 10.28 5.71
C LYS A 102 -13.56 10.22 5.76
N ASP A 103 -12.99 9.06 6.05
CA ASP A 103 -11.54 8.86 6.23
C ASP A 103 -10.88 8.24 4.98
N ILE A 104 -11.67 7.98 3.92
CA ILE A 104 -11.17 7.43 2.68
C ILE A 104 -10.73 8.58 1.77
N PRO A 105 -9.50 8.56 1.23
CA PRO A 105 -9.06 9.56 0.27
C PRO A 105 -9.84 9.44 -1.03
N ILE A 106 -10.49 10.53 -1.42
CA ILE A 106 -11.27 10.64 -2.65
C ILE A 106 -10.49 11.50 -3.63
N ASN A 107 -10.25 10.96 -4.82
CA ASN A 107 -9.57 11.67 -5.90
C ASN A 107 -10.59 12.21 -6.90
N VAL A 108 -10.40 13.45 -7.31
CA VAL A 108 -11.17 14.08 -8.37
C VAL A 108 -10.25 14.23 -9.58
N VAL A 109 -10.45 13.39 -10.58
CA VAL A 109 -9.64 13.37 -11.81
C VAL A 109 -10.37 14.15 -12.89
N SER A 110 -9.67 15.11 -13.49
CA SER A 110 -10.18 15.84 -14.65
C SER A 110 -9.87 15.07 -15.93
N GLU A 111 -10.90 14.69 -16.69
CA GLU A 111 -10.73 14.18 -18.05
C GLU A 111 -10.33 15.33 -18.97
N GLY A 112 -9.07 15.31 -19.42
CA GLY A 112 -8.42 16.44 -20.11
C GLY A 112 -9.19 16.99 -21.31
N ASP A 113 -9.80 16.12 -22.12
CA ASP A 113 -10.45 16.54 -23.38
C ASP A 113 -11.94 16.90 -23.22
N THR A 114 -12.60 16.41 -22.16
CA THR A 114 -14.04 16.65 -21.94
C THR A 114 -14.30 17.67 -20.84
N GLY A 115 -13.29 18.01 -20.03
CA GLY A 115 -13.42 18.85 -18.85
C GLY A 115 -14.29 18.23 -17.75
N ARG A 116 -14.65 16.94 -17.87
CA ARG A 116 -15.48 16.24 -16.90
C ARG A 116 -14.64 15.84 -15.70
N GLN A 117 -15.19 16.03 -14.51
CA GLN A 117 -14.59 15.55 -13.29
C GLN A 117 -15.13 14.15 -12.99
N ARG A 118 -14.22 13.22 -12.75
CA ARG A 118 -14.51 11.87 -12.30
C ARG A 118 -14.07 11.73 -10.86
N VAL A 119 -14.93 11.15 -10.04
CA VAL A 119 -14.62 10.78 -8.66
C VAL A 119 -14.12 9.34 -8.67
N GLU A 120 -12.97 9.12 -8.06
CA GLU A 120 -12.41 7.79 -7.89
C GLU A 120 -11.81 7.62 -6.49
N ILE A 121 -11.86 6.38 -6.01
CA ILE A 121 -11.14 5.95 -4.82
C ILE A 121 -10.16 4.89 -5.30
N LEU A 122 -8.91 5.01 -4.88
CA LEU A 122 -7.89 4.03 -5.22
C LEU A 122 -7.89 2.90 -4.19
N ASP A 123 -7.27 1.78 -4.50
CA ASP A 123 -6.87 0.79 -3.51
C ASP A 123 -5.48 1.12 -2.93
N GLY A 124 -4.95 0.28 -2.05
CA GLY A 124 -3.60 0.48 -1.50
C GLY A 124 -2.48 0.30 -2.53
N PHE A 125 -2.78 -0.20 -3.73
CA PHE A 125 -1.83 -0.38 -4.84
C PHE A 125 -1.94 0.72 -5.91
N ASP A 126 -2.63 1.82 -5.59
CA ASP A 126 -2.91 2.95 -6.48
C ASP A 126 -3.74 2.60 -7.72
N ASN A 127 -4.56 1.54 -7.67
CA ASN A 127 -5.51 1.23 -8.75
C ASN A 127 -6.90 1.73 -8.41
N PRO A 128 -7.69 2.20 -9.40
CA PRO A 128 -9.06 2.63 -9.15
C PRO A 128 -9.96 1.47 -8.75
N ILE A 129 -10.67 1.59 -7.63
CA ILE A 129 -11.70 0.65 -7.22
C ILE A 129 -12.89 0.76 -8.17
N ARG A 130 -13.55 -0.37 -8.46
CA ARG A 130 -14.72 -0.42 -9.37
C ARG A 130 -15.96 -0.91 -8.66
N TYR A 131 -17.09 -0.33 -9.03
CA TYR A 131 -18.40 -0.83 -8.65
C TYR A 131 -18.86 -1.92 -9.63
N ILE A 132 -19.39 -3.01 -9.10
CA ILE A 132 -20.06 -4.09 -9.82
C ILE A 132 -21.53 -4.03 -9.45
N THR A 133 -22.42 -3.98 -10.44
CA THR A 133 -23.85 -3.88 -10.17
C THR A 133 -24.41 -5.18 -9.59
N PRO A 134 -25.58 -5.14 -8.91
CA PRO A 134 -26.26 -6.34 -8.43
C PRO A 134 -26.43 -7.40 -9.52
N GLU A 135 -26.78 -6.98 -10.75
CA GLU A 135 -26.99 -7.86 -11.90
C GLU A 135 -25.69 -8.53 -12.38
N GLN A 136 -24.57 -7.80 -12.37
CA GLN A 136 -23.27 -8.33 -12.76
C GLN A 136 -22.71 -9.31 -11.73
N ARG A 137 -23.02 -9.10 -10.45
CA ARG A 137 -22.58 -9.97 -9.36
C ARG A 137 -23.49 -11.19 -9.15
N GLY A 138 -24.77 -11.05 -9.47
CA GLY A 138 -25.80 -12.04 -9.15
C GLY A 138 -26.33 -11.95 -7.71
N ASN A 139 -26.21 -10.78 -7.06
CA ASN A 139 -26.64 -10.54 -5.68
C ASN A 139 -27.70 -9.42 -5.62
N GLU A 140 -28.35 -9.24 -4.47
CA GLU A 140 -29.33 -8.16 -4.26
C GLU A 140 -28.68 -6.77 -4.14
N ILE A 141 -27.42 -6.73 -3.69
CA ILE A 141 -26.61 -5.53 -3.50
C ILE A 141 -25.38 -5.64 -4.40
N GLY A 142 -24.95 -4.52 -4.98
CA GLY A 142 -23.71 -4.45 -5.74
C GLY A 142 -22.47 -4.64 -4.87
N ASP A 143 -21.29 -4.51 -5.46
CA ASP A 143 -20.02 -4.62 -4.73
C ASP A 143 -19.03 -3.59 -5.21
N PHE A 144 -18.05 -3.31 -4.36
CA PHE A 144 -16.80 -2.73 -4.81
C PHE A 144 -15.71 -3.78 -4.90
N VAL A 145 -14.92 -3.71 -5.97
CA VAL A 145 -13.79 -4.60 -6.21
C VAL A 145 -12.51 -3.81 -6.48
N SER A 146 -11.39 -4.35 -6.03
CA SER A 146 -10.04 -3.86 -6.30
C SER A 146 -9.36 -4.79 -7.31
N ALA A 147 -8.46 -4.21 -8.10
CA ALA A 147 -7.58 -4.97 -8.99
C ALA A 147 -6.36 -5.53 -8.28
N GLY A 148 -6.14 -5.18 -7.01
CA GLY A 148 -5.02 -5.65 -6.20
C GLY A 148 -3.64 -5.39 -6.82
N ALA A 149 -2.66 -6.18 -6.41
CA ALA A 149 -1.27 -6.03 -6.86
C ALA A 149 -1.06 -6.40 -8.34
N ASP A 150 -1.91 -7.26 -8.91
CA ASP A 150 -1.79 -7.72 -10.30
C ASP A 150 -2.42 -6.75 -11.31
N ARG A 151 -3.16 -5.75 -10.82
CA ARG A 151 -3.85 -4.71 -11.62
C ARG A 151 -4.88 -5.28 -12.59
N MET A 152 -5.34 -6.51 -12.36
CA MET A 152 -6.33 -7.16 -13.18
C MET A 152 -7.59 -7.41 -12.36
N PHE A 153 -8.73 -6.91 -12.84
CA PHE A 153 -10.02 -7.30 -12.30
C PHE A 153 -10.31 -8.73 -12.71
N GLY A 154 -10.69 -9.58 -11.76
CA GLY A 154 -11.13 -10.94 -12.05
C GLY A 154 -12.27 -10.93 -13.08
N ASP A 155 -12.13 -11.74 -14.13
CA ASP A 155 -13.17 -11.89 -15.15
C ASP A 155 -14.28 -12.79 -14.58
N SER A 156 -15.39 -12.20 -14.13
CA SER A 156 -16.54 -12.93 -13.59
C SER A 156 -17.19 -13.86 -14.61
N THR A 157 -16.80 -13.80 -15.90
CA THR A 157 -17.33 -14.66 -16.97
C THR A 157 -16.57 -15.97 -17.17
N ASN A 158 -15.41 -16.16 -16.52
CA ASN A 158 -14.61 -17.38 -16.63
C ASN A 158 -14.54 -18.15 -15.30
N GLN A 159 -15.70 -18.56 -14.77
CA GLN A 159 -15.76 -19.71 -13.84
C GLN A 159 -15.50 -21.00 -14.62
N THR A 160 -14.24 -21.25 -14.99
CA THR A 160 -13.82 -22.59 -15.40
C THR A 160 -13.73 -23.46 -14.15
N GLN A 161 -14.74 -24.30 -13.97
CA GLN A 161 -14.74 -25.44 -13.06
C GLN A 161 -13.57 -26.38 -13.40
N HIS A 162 -12.38 -26.14 -12.83
CA HIS A 162 -11.34 -27.13 -12.49
C HIS A 162 -10.04 -26.38 -12.17
N GLY A 163 -9.93 -25.94 -10.92
CA GLY A 163 -8.76 -25.23 -10.41
C GLY A 163 -9.00 -24.74 -8.98
N SER A 164 -9.60 -25.60 -8.15
CA SER A 164 -9.84 -25.30 -6.73
C SER A 164 -8.52 -24.93 -6.05
N LYS A 165 -8.46 -23.70 -5.49
CA LYS A 165 -7.43 -23.11 -4.61
C LYS A 165 -6.49 -22.02 -5.16
N GLN A 166 -6.63 -21.55 -6.41
CA GLN A 166 -5.84 -20.38 -6.85
C GLN A 166 -6.66 -19.17 -7.32
N SER A 167 -7.93 -19.35 -7.67
CA SER A 167 -8.81 -18.27 -8.15
C SER A 167 -9.75 -17.69 -7.09
N VAL A 168 -9.71 -18.21 -5.85
CA VAL A 168 -10.51 -17.69 -4.71
C VAL A 168 -9.70 -16.72 -3.83
N ASP A 169 -8.36 -16.72 -3.95
CA ASP A 169 -7.49 -15.88 -3.11
C ASP A 169 -7.28 -14.45 -3.66
N ASN A 170 -7.73 -14.13 -4.88
CA ASN A 170 -7.60 -12.79 -5.48
C ASN A 170 -8.91 -11.97 -5.44
N MET A 171 -9.96 -12.44 -4.76
CA MET A 171 -11.14 -11.63 -4.47
C MET A 171 -11.08 -11.17 -3.02
N PHE A 172 -10.70 -9.92 -2.79
CA PHE A 172 -11.07 -9.20 -1.56
C PHE A 172 -12.59 -8.90 -1.61
N GLY A 173 -13.39 -9.97 -1.66
CA GLY A 173 -14.84 -9.92 -1.45
C GLY A 173 -15.12 -10.22 0.02
N SER A 174 -16.14 -9.57 0.59
CA SER A 174 -16.46 -9.57 2.02
C SER A 174 -17.01 -10.90 2.57
N GLU A 175 -16.55 -12.06 2.09
CA GLU A 175 -16.98 -13.37 2.59
C GLU A 175 -16.12 -13.81 3.79
N THR A 176 -16.25 -13.10 4.92
CA THR A 176 -15.79 -13.58 6.23
C THR A 176 -16.90 -13.38 7.26
N GLU A 177 -18.03 -14.04 7.06
CA GLU A 177 -19.00 -14.25 8.14
C GLU A 177 -19.78 -15.52 7.83
N THR A 178 -19.39 -16.65 8.45
CA THR A 178 -20.23 -17.73 8.98
C THR A 178 -19.32 -18.87 9.45
N LYS A 179 -19.02 -18.93 10.75
CA LYS A 179 -18.87 -20.14 11.57
C LYS A 179 -18.43 -19.79 12.99
N MET A 180 -19.40 -19.46 13.83
CA MET A 180 -19.38 -19.81 15.25
C MET A 180 -20.81 -20.21 15.64
N GLU A 181 -21.12 -21.49 15.39
CA GLU A 181 -22.01 -22.28 16.25
C GLU A 181 -21.20 -23.46 16.78
#